data_AF-A0AAV8ZJG0-F1
#
_entry.id   AF-A0AAV8ZJG0-F1
#
_cell.length_a   1.000
_cell.length_b   1.000
_cell.length_c   1.000
_cell.angle_alpha   90.00
_cell.angle_beta   90.00
_cell.angle_gamma   90.00
#
_symmetry.space_group_name_H-M   'P 1'
#
loop_
_entity.id
_entity.type
_entity.pdbx_description
1 polymer ?
#
loop_
_entity_poly.entity_id
_entity_poly.type
_entity_poly.pdbx_seq_one_letter_code
_entity_poly.pdbx_strand_id
1 'polypeptide(L)'
;MGVSKLHIVLVWLVPEKCVAILGALLYALEYINSSKTNTSCTDVRSLWNVPRVSKVQCEPIKNINYGKTISFTKIFKDSVPPVVDEELSTLLRQIEEAGSQSVLMRVVEPFASALEVRESAISNPYTQLYNEEYINLTYEQLLQLSSEYVNIHLTEEECEEINKTTKAQSNSKEWFHQRAGRITASKLKDVCRTSLSNPSLSLIKQICYPLKFTFKSKTTEWGIIHEKNALEAYKNEQTVSHDNLSLDDIGLCITPDLSQFGASPDAKVNCSCCGTGCVEVKCPYLLQNITIEKFADLKTSCLLKTKNK
;
A
#
# COMPACT_ATOMS: atom_id res chain seq x y z
N MET A 1 17.67 22.78 48.60
CA MET A 1 17.70 22.03 47.32
C MET A 1 16.67 20.92 47.43
N GLY A 2 15.65 20.78 46.60
CA GLY A 2 15.36 21.50 45.36
C GLY A 2 14.50 20.63 44.45
N VAL A 3 13.39 20.08 44.97
CA VAL A 3 12.50 19.19 44.20
C VAL A 3 11.37 20.04 43.63
N SER A 4 11.39 20.22 42.31
CA SER A 4 10.43 21.05 41.58
C SER A 4 9.02 20.46 41.70
N LYS A 5 8.11 21.20 42.36
CA LYS A 5 6.70 20.83 42.44
C LYS A 5 6.06 20.95 41.05
N LEU A 6 5.55 19.85 40.52
CA LEU A 6 4.68 19.88 39.35
C LEU A 6 3.31 20.39 39.80
N HIS A 7 2.94 21.62 39.42
CA HIS A 7 1.62 22.16 39.72
C HIS A 7 0.56 21.50 38.82
N ILE A 8 -0.21 20.57 39.38
CA ILE A 8 -1.45 20.11 38.78
C ILE A 8 -2.50 21.21 38.97
N VAL A 9 -2.84 21.90 37.88
CA VAL A 9 -3.97 22.84 37.85
C VAL A 9 -5.25 22.04 37.67
N LEU A 10 -5.98 21.83 38.76
CA LEU A 10 -7.35 21.30 38.77
C LEU A 10 -8.30 22.38 38.24
N VAL A 11 -8.75 22.24 36.99
CA VAL A 11 -9.92 22.98 36.50
C VAL A 11 -11.16 22.11 36.70
N TRP A 12 -12.08 22.59 37.54
CA TRP A 12 -13.35 21.96 37.83
C TRP A 12 -14.41 22.39 36.81
N LEU A 13 -14.90 21.46 35.99
CA LEU A 13 -16.20 21.54 35.32
C LEU A 13 -16.86 20.16 35.34
N VAL A 14 -18.16 20.14 35.67
CA VAL A 14 -19.03 18.98 35.93
C VAL A 14 -20.32 19.21 35.11
N PRO A 15 -21.14 18.20 34.76
CA PRO A 15 -20.92 16.76 34.61
C PRO A 15 -20.68 16.45 33.10
N GLU A 16 -20.81 15.25 32.51
CA GLU A 16 -21.14 13.89 33.00
C GLU A 16 -20.11 12.85 32.51
N LYS A 17 -19.51 13.11 31.33
CA LYS A 17 -18.75 12.15 30.50
C LYS A 17 -17.51 11.54 31.16
N CYS A 18 -17.23 11.89 32.41
CA CYS A 18 -16.05 11.49 33.16
C CYS A 18 -16.07 10.01 33.62
N VAL A 19 -17.24 9.39 33.79
CA VAL A 19 -17.32 7.98 34.27
C VAL A 19 -16.69 7.01 33.27
N ALA A 20 -16.92 7.21 31.96
CA ALA A 20 -16.32 6.38 30.92
C ALA A 20 -14.79 6.58 30.83
N ILE A 21 -14.30 7.79 31.02
CA ILE A 21 -12.86 8.11 30.97
C ILE A 21 -12.14 7.53 32.20
N LEU A 22 -12.72 7.65 33.40
CA LEU A 22 -12.21 7.01 34.61
C LEU A 22 -12.24 5.48 34.50
N GLY A 23 -13.31 4.90 33.97
CA GLY A 23 -13.41 3.46 33.72
C GLY A 23 -12.34 2.96 32.74
N ALA A 24 -12.15 3.65 31.61
CA ALA A 24 -11.10 3.32 30.64
C ALA A 24 -9.69 3.46 31.22
N LEU A 25 -9.43 4.49 32.03
CA LEU A 25 -8.13 4.69 32.68
C LEU A 25 -7.84 3.61 33.73
N LEU A 26 -8.84 3.24 34.54
CA LEU A 26 -8.72 2.17 35.53
C LEU A 26 -8.52 0.80 34.86
N TYR A 27 -9.27 0.50 33.79
CA TYR A 27 -9.09 -0.72 32.99
C TYR A 27 -7.71 -0.78 32.35
N ALA A 28 -7.19 0.33 31.80
CA ALA A 28 -5.85 0.39 31.25
C ALA A 28 -4.78 0.15 32.33
N LEU A 29 -4.94 0.71 33.53
CA LEU A 29 -4.03 0.49 34.65
C LEU A 29 -4.07 -0.95 35.18
N GLU A 30 -5.26 -1.55 35.27
CA GLU A 30 -5.46 -2.97 35.64
C GLU A 30 -4.85 -3.90 34.58
N TYR A 31 -5.04 -3.63 33.29
CA TYR A 31 -4.42 -4.36 32.20
C TYR A 31 -2.88 -4.24 32.21
N ILE A 32 -2.33 -3.05 32.45
CA ILE A 32 -0.88 -2.82 32.61
C ILE A 32 -0.33 -3.54 33.86
N ASN A 33 -1.11 -3.66 34.93
CA ASN A 33 -0.70 -4.39 36.11
C ASN A 33 -0.75 -5.92 35.89
N SER A 34 -1.78 -6.40 35.19
CA SER A 34 -2.00 -7.82 34.89
C SER A 34 -0.99 -8.37 33.87
N SER A 35 -0.61 -7.55 32.88
CA SER A 35 0.42 -7.89 31.88
C SER A 35 1.84 -7.91 32.47
N LYS A 36 2.12 -7.24 33.59
CA LYS A 36 3.39 -7.40 34.32
C LYS A 36 3.54 -8.78 34.98
N THR A 37 2.43 -9.45 35.29
CA THR A 37 2.45 -10.77 35.96
C THR A 37 2.42 -11.97 35.01
N ASN A 38 2.03 -11.78 33.74
CA ASN A 38 2.01 -12.83 32.72
C ASN A 38 2.88 -12.41 31.53
N THR A 39 4.17 -12.73 31.59
CA THR A 39 5.01 -12.77 30.38
C THR A 39 4.53 -13.95 29.53
N SER A 40 3.95 -13.65 28.37
CA SER A 40 3.68 -14.68 27.36
C SER A 40 5.02 -15.30 26.90
N CYS A 41 4.97 -16.55 26.43
CA CYS A 41 6.11 -17.20 25.79
C CYS A 41 6.59 -16.48 24.50
N THR A 42 5.83 -15.48 24.01
CA THR A 42 6.22 -14.56 22.94
C THR A 42 6.97 -13.31 23.41
N ASP A 43 6.82 -12.92 24.69
CA ASP A 43 7.33 -11.64 25.20
C ASP A 43 8.79 -11.76 25.69
N VAL A 44 9.21 -12.99 25.99
CA VAL A 44 10.60 -13.32 26.24
C VAL A 44 11.23 -13.79 24.93
N ARG A 45 12.37 -13.22 24.57
CA ARG A 45 13.15 -13.61 23.39
C ARG A 45 13.42 -15.12 23.45
N SER A 46 12.90 -15.90 22.49
CA SER A 46 13.04 -17.36 22.48
C SER A 46 14.48 -17.81 22.57
N LEU A 47 14.90 -18.20 23.78
CA LEU A 47 16.18 -18.83 24.03
C LEU A 47 16.10 -20.28 23.55
N TRP A 48 16.40 -20.48 22.27
CA TRP A 48 16.80 -21.79 21.79
C TRP A 48 18.02 -22.21 22.60
N ASN A 49 17.84 -23.21 23.47
CA ASN A 49 18.95 -23.90 24.11
C ASN A 49 19.76 -24.58 23.01
N VAL A 50 20.79 -23.89 22.51
CA VAL A 50 21.73 -24.43 21.52
C VAL A 50 22.28 -25.73 22.09
N PRO A 51 22.02 -26.89 21.46
CA PRO A 51 22.52 -28.15 21.97
C PRO A 51 24.05 -28.08 22.02
N ARG A 52 24.65 -28.34 23.19
CA ARG A 52 26.12 -28.33 23.36
C ARG A 52 26.83 -29.47 22.61
N VAL A 53 26.08 -30.27 21.86
CA VAL A 53 26.51 -31.49 21.17
C VAL A 53 26.29 -31.30 19.68
N SER A 54 27.38 -31.07 18.94
CA SER A 54 27.36 -30.81 17.49
C SER A 54 27.22 -32.07 16.63
N LYS A 55 27.13 -33.25 17.26
CA LYS A 55 26.97 -34.56 16.61
C LYS A 55 25.94 -35.40 17.36
N VAL A 56 24.67 -35.17 17.09
CA VAL A 56 23.57 -36.07 17.49
C VAL A 56 23.35 -37.04 16.34
N GLN A 57 23.40 -38.35 16.61
CA GLN A 57 22.99 -39.35 15.62
C GLN A 57 21.46 -39.29 15.47
N CYS A 58 20.97 -39.17 14.23
CA CYS A 58 19.54 -39.16 13.97
C CYS A 58 18.95 -40.56 14.17
N GLU A 59 18.13 -40.73 15.20
CA GLU A 59 17.34 -41.95 15.38
C GLU A 59 15.94 -41.83 14.74
N PRO A 60 15.33 -42.95 14.29
CA PRO A 60 13.94 -42.98 13.89
C PRO A 60 13.02 -42.53 15.05
N ILE A 61 12.00 -41.72 14.75
CA ILE A 61 11.05 -41.14 15.74
C ILE A 61 10.54 -42.17 16.76
N LYS A 62 10.25 -43.39 16.32
CA LYS A 62 9.78 -44.51 17.16
C LYS A 62 10.75 -44.94 18.30
N ASN A 63 12.03 -44.60 18.20
CA ASN A 63 13.06 -44.93 19.18
C ASN A 63 13.41 -43.73 20.09
N ILE A 64 12.97 -42.51 19.75
CA ILE A 64 13.30 -41.31 20.51
C ILE A 64 12.51 -41.30 21.83
N ASN A 65 13.23 -41.25 22.95
CA ASN A 65 12.64 -41.11 24.27
C ASN A 65 12.30 -39.63 24.56
N TYR A 66 11.02 -39.28 24.46
CA TYR A 66 10.51 -37.92 24.70
C TYR A 66 10.29 -37.58 26.19
N GLY A 67 10.72 -38.43 27.12
CA GLY A 67 10.60 -38.21 28.56
C GLY A 67 9.24 -38.63 29.13
N LYS A 68 8.70 -37.85 30.08
CA LYS A 68 7.44 -38.20 30.76
C LYS A 68 6.26 -38.18 29.80
N THR A 69 5.64 -39.33 29.57
CA THR A 69 4.30 -39.44 29.00
C THR A 69 3.31 -38.72 29.91
N ILE A 70 2.87 -37.52 29.52
CA ILE A 70 1.78 -36.83 30.20
C ILE A 70 0.48 -37.53 29.78
N SER A 71 -0.07 -38.35 30.68
CA SER A 71 -1.35 -39.01 30.47
C SER A 71 -2.50 -38.00 30.58
N PHE A 72 -2.73 -37.23 29.52
CA PHE A 72 -3.98 -36.53 29.36
C PHE A 72 -5.08 -37.57 29.15
N THR A 73 -6.05 -37.63 30.06
CA THR A 73 -7.38 -38.17 29.78
C THR A 73 -8.05 -37.27 28.76
N LYS A 74 -7.67 -37.43 27.49
CA LYS A 74 -8.41 -36.84 26.37
C LYS A 74 -9.77 -37.53 26.35
N ILE A 75 -10.77 -36.84 26.89
CA ILE A 75 -12.18 -37.12 26.60
C ILE A 75 -12.37 -36.72 25.13
N PHE A 76 -12.12 -37.67 24.23
CA PHE A 76 -12.63 -37.57 22.88
C PHE A 76 -14.15 -37.64 22.98
N LYS A 77 -14.86 -36.67 22.40
CA LYS A 77 -16.28 -36.88 22.11
C LYS A 77 -16.34 -37.84 20.94
N ASP A 78 -16.85 -39.04 21.17
CA ASP A 78 -16.88 -40.12 20.17
C ASP A 78 -17.70 -39.78 18.91
N SER A 79 -18.56 -38.75 19.00
CA SER A 79 -19.12 -38.08 17.83
C SER A 79 -18.97 -36.56 17.94
N VAL A 80 -18.43 -35.97 16.88
CA VAL A 80 -18.78 -34.59 16.50
C VAL A 80 -20.09 -34.72 15.73
N PRO A 81 -21.19 -34.04 16.11
CA PRO A 81 -22.40 -34.06 15.31
C PRO A 81 -22.09 -33.51 13.90
N PRO A 82 -22.63 -34.11 12.83
CA PRO A 82 -22.45 -33.57 11.49
C PRO A 82 -23.00 -32.15 11.45
N VAL A 83 -22.23 -31.21 10.92
CA VAL A 83 -22.71 -29.84 10.68
C VAL A 83 -23.85 -29.94 9.67
N VAL A 84 -25.03 -29.45 10.04
CA VAL A 84 -26.17 -29.37 9.14
C VAL A 84 -26.04 -28.08 8.32
N ASP A 85 -26.26 -28.16 7.00
CA ASP A 85 -26.04 -27.02 6.11
C ASP A 85 -26.90 -25.78 6.48
N GLU A 86 -28.08 -25.99 7.09
CA GLU A 86 -28.90 -24.91 7.66
C GLU A 86 -28.26 -24.19 8.86
N GLU A 87 -27.58 -24.91 9.76
CA GLU A 87 -26.90 -24.31 10.91
C GLU A 87 -25.72 -23.45 10.43
N LEU A 88 -24.95 -23.96 9.46
CA LEU A 88 -23.85 -23.24 8.82
C LEU A 88 -24.37 -21.99 8.10
N SER A 89 -25.44 -22.11 7.31
CA SER A 89 -26.06 -20.99 6.60
C SER A 89 -26.59 -19.91 7.57
N THR A 90 -27.16 -20.33 8.69
CA THR A 90 -27.65 -19.43 9.74
C THR A 90 -26.50 -18.66 10.40
N LEU A 91 -25.40 -19.35 10.72
CA LEU A 91 -24.19 -18.73 11.28
C LEU A 91 -23.55 -17.73 10.29
N LEU A 92 -23.45 -18.07 9.01
CA LEU A 92 -22.88 -17.19 7.99
C LEU A 92 -23.74 -15.94 7.78
N ARG A 93 -25.08 -16.05 7.84
CA ARG A 93 -25.98 -14.89 7.79
C ARG A 93 -25.83 -13.98 9.02
N GLN A 94 -25.66 -14.54 10.22
CA GLN A 94 -25.38 -13.74 11.42
C GLN A 94 -24.04 -12.99 11.33
N ILE A 95 -23.02 -13.58 10.70
CA ILE A 95 -21.72 -12.94 10.46
C ILE A 95 -21.86 -11.79 9.44
N GLU A 96 -22.68 -11.97 8.40
CA GLU A 96 -23.02 -10.95 7.40
C GLU A 96 -23.82 -9.78 8.02
N GLU A 97 -24.86 -10.09 8.81
CA GLU A 97 -25.67 -9.12 9.57
C GLU A 97 -24.79 -8.30 10.55
N ALA A 98 -23.72 -8.91 11.10
CA ALA A 98 -22.71 -8.24 11.92
C ALA A 98 -21.65 -7.44 11.12
N GLY A 99 -21.79 -7.33 9.80
CA GLY A 99 -20.91 -6.56 8.92
C GLY A 99 -19.50 -7.13 8.74
N SER A 100 -19.29 -8.40 9.08
CA SER A 100 -17.99 -9.09 8.95
C SER A 100 -17.97 -10.03 7.74
N GLN A 101 -16.81 -10.16 7.10
CA GLN A 101 -16.60 -11.13 6.02
C GLN A 101 -15.71 -12.28 6.51
N SER A 102 -16.31 -13.45 6.72
CA SER A 102 -15.56 -14.68 7.00
C SER A 102 -14.99 -15.27 5.71
N VAL A 103 -13.79 -15.86 5.78
CA VAL A 103 -13.21 -16.63 4.66
C VAL A 103 -14.15 -17.74 4.20
N LEU A 104 -14.92 -18.32 5.13
CA LEU A 104 -15.87 -19.40 4.86
C LEU A 104 -17.03 -18.96 3.95
N MET A 105 -17.41 -17.68 3.98
CA MET A 105 -18.45 -17.12 3.08
C MET A 105 -18.03 -17.15 1.60
N ARG A 106 -16.74 -17.29 1.30
CA ARG A 106 -16.23 -17.39 -0.09
C ARG A 106 -16.33 -18.80 -0.69
N VAL A 107 -16.79 -19.78 0.09
CA VAL A 107 -16.79 -21.21 -0.27
C VAL A 107 -18.19 -21.82 -0.11
N VAL A 108 -19.12 -21.13 0.55
CA VAL A 108 -20.47 -21.61 0.86
C VAL A 108 -21.49 -20.74 0.13
N GLU A 109 -22.33 -21.35 -0.69
CA GLU A 109 -23.43 -20.67 -1.37
C GLU A 109 -24.61 -20.40 -0.41
N PRO A 110 -25.39 -19.32 -0.60
CA PRO A 110 -25.31 -18.33 -1.69
C PRO A 110 -24.29 -17.18 -1.44
N PHE A 111 -23.55 -17.23 -0.34
CA PHE A 111 -22.66 -16.14 0.09
C PHE A 111 -21.45 -15.97 -0.83
N ALA A 112 -20.95 -17.06 -1.44
CA ALA A 112 -19.86 -17.02 -2.39
C ALA A 112 -20.26 -16.21 -3.64
N SER A 113 -21.35 -16.62 -4.30
CA SER A 113 -21.92 -15.88 -5.44
C SER A 113 -22.23 -14.40 -5.10
N ALA A 114 -22.74 -14.10 -3.90
CA ALA A 114 -23.02 -12.73 -3.46
C ALA A 114 -21.75 -11.85 -3.28
N LEU A 115 -20.60 -12.47 -3.02
CA LEU A 115 -19.31 -11.78 -2.91
C LEU A 115 -18.63 -11.58 -4.26
N GLU A 116 -18.79 -12.51 -5.21
CA GLU A 116 -18.20 -12.42 -6.56
C GLU A 116 -18.69 -11.20 -7.35
N VAL A 117 -19.94 -10.77 -7.14
CA VAL A 117 -20.55 -9.59 -7.80
C VAL A 117 -19.83 -8.26 -7.46
N ARG A 118 -18.86 -8.23 -6.54
CA ARG A 118 -18.13 -7.01 -6.15
C ARG A 118 -16.86 -6.72 -6.96
N GLU A 119 -16.42 -7.59 -7.85
CA GLU A 119 -15.24 -7.32 -8.70
C GLU A 119 -15.62 -6.55 -9.98
N SER A 120 -16.07 -5.31 -9.82
CA SER A 120 -16.13 -4.32 -10.90
C SER A 120 -14.75 -3.72 -11.22
N ALA A 121 -13.66 -4.44 -10.93
CA ALA A 121 -12.30 -4.02 -11.16
C ALA A 121 -11.88 -4.44 -12.57
N ILE A 122 -11.59 -3.46 -13.43
CA ILE A 122 -11.12 -3.72 -14.79
C ILE A 122 -9.80 -4.50 -14.70
N SER A 123 -9.75 -5.69 -15.30
CA SER A 123 -8.54 -6.52 -15.24
C SER A 123 -7.38 -5.83 -15.97
N ASN A 124 -6.17 -5.84 -15.40
CA ASN A 124 -4.99 -5.36 -16.12
C ASN A 124 -4.52 -6.43 -17.14
N PRO A 125 -4.66 -6.20 -18.47
CA PRO A 125 -4.31 -7.18 -19.49
C PRO A 125 -2.84 -7.61 -19.44
N TYR A 126 -1.93 -6.71 -19.05
CA TYR A 126 -0.49 -7.01 -18.98
C TYR A 126 -0.11 -8.04 -17.92
N THR A 127 -1.00 -8.30 -16.94
CA THR A 127 -0.74 -9.31 -15.89
C THR A 127 -1.01 -10.74 -16.34
N GLN A 128 -1.74 -10.91 -17.44
CA GLN A 128 -2.16 -12.22 -17.97
C GLN A 128 -1.22 -12.76 -19.06
N LEU A 129 -0.17 -12.01 -19.43
CA LEU A 129 0.78 -12.34 -20.51
C LEU A 129 1.81 -13.43 -20.18
N TYR A 130 1.72 -14.06 -19.00
CA TYR A 130 2.64 -15.14 -18.63
C TYR A 130 2.20 -16.47 -19.27
N ASN A 131 3.08 -17.05 -20.09
CA ASN A 131 3.00 -18.42 -20.58
C ASN A 131 4.32 -19.15 -20.25
N GLU A 132 4.21 -20.38 -19.74
CA GLU A 132 5.36 -21.23 -19.39
C GLU A 132 6.18 -21.63 -20.62
N GLU A 133 5.54 -21.75 -21.80
CA GLU A 133 6.21 -22.04 -23.07
C GLU A 133 7.23 -20.95 -23.45
N TYR A 134 6.99 -19.70 -23.04
CA TYR A 134 7.84 -18.55 -23.38
C TYR A 134 9.17 -18.52 -22.60
N ILE A 135 9.31 -19.34 -21.55
CA ILE A 135 10.54 -19.43 -20.74
C ILE A 135 11.75 -19.88 -21.58
N ASN A 136 11.50 -20.74 -22.57
CA ASN A 136 12.55 -21.35 -23.40
C ASN A 136 12.80 -20.59 -24.72
N LEU A 137 12.09 -19.47 -24.96
CA LEU A 137 12.22 -18.70 -26.19
C LEU A 137 13.38 -17.69 -26.12
N THR A 138 14.00 -17.46 -27.28
CA THR A 138 15.01 -16.41 -27.45
C THR A 138 14.39 -15.01 -27.47
N TYR A 139 15.20 -13.99 -27.19
CA TYR A 139 14.74 -12.59 -27.23
C TYR A 139 14.12 -12.20 -28.59
N GLU A 140 14.66 -12.70 -29.71
CA GLU A 140 14.13 -12.42 -31.05
C GLU A 140 12.73 -13.03 -31.26
N GLN A 141 12.51 -14.26 -30.79
CA GLN A 141 11.19 -14.91 -30.82
C GLN A 141 10.18 -14.20 -29.91
N LEU A 142 10.60 -13.77 -28.72
CA LEU A 142 9.77 -12.98 -27.81
C LEU A 142 9.41 -11.61 -28.41
N LEU A 143 10.35 -10.97 -29.12
CA LEU A 143 10.10 -9.71 -29.82
C LEU A 143 9.09 -9.89 -30.97
N GLN A 144 9.18 -11.00 -31.71
CA GLN A 144 8.20 -11.32 -32.75
C GLN A 144 6.80 -11.53 -32.15
N LEU A 145 6.66 -12.34 -31.10
CA LEU A 145 5.40 -12.52 -30.36
C LEU A 145 4.87 -11.20 -29.76
N SER A 146 5.77 -10.32 -29.29
CA SER A 146 5.37 -9.03 -28.70
C SER A 146 4.54 -8.16 -29.66
N SER A 147 4.73 -8.31 -30.98
CA SER A 147 4.00 -7.55 -32.00
C SER A 147 2.48 -7.84 -31.99
N GLU A 148 2.07 -9.03 -31.57
CA GLU A 148 0.66 -9.39 -31.41
C GLU A 148 0.04 -8.64 -30.22
N TYR A 149 0.81 -8.45 -29.15
CA TYR A 149 0.40 -7.78 -27.90
C TYR A 149 0.55 -6.25 -27.93
N VAL A 150 1.12 -5.65 -28.98
CA VAL A 150 1.15 -4.18 -29.15
C VAL A 150 -0.27 -3.62 -29.31
N ASN A 151 -1.21 -4.43 -29.80
CA ASN A 151 -2.62 -4.04 -30.03
C ASN A 151 -3.53 -4.26 -28.81
N ILE A 152 -2.99 -4.24 -27.59
CA ILE A 152 -3.80 -4.23 -26.36
C ILE A 152 -4.41 -2.82 -26.20
N HIS A 153 -5.61 -2.66 -26.72
CA HIS A 153 -6.42 -1.46 -26.56
C HIS A 153 -7.30 -1.57 -25.30
N LEU A 154 -7.56 -0.41 -24.67
CA LEU A 154 -8.60 -0.24 -23.66
C LEU A 154 -9.66 0.71 -24.22
N THR A 155 -10.90 0.63 -23.76
CA THR A 155 -11.90 1.64 -24.11
C THR A 155 -11.68 2.94 -23.34
N GLU A 156 -12.34 4.03 -23.76
CA GLU A 156 -12.30 5.30 -23.03
C GLU A 156 -12.92 5.13 -21.63
N GLU A 157 -14.05 4.42 -21.52
CA GLU A 157 -14.73 4.12 -20.25
C GLU A 157 -13.83 3.31 -19.30
N GLU A 158 -13.07 2.33 -19.84
CA GLU A 158 -12.09 1.58 -19.04
C GLU A 158 -10.97 2.48 -18.52
N CYS A 159 -10.45 3.38 -19.35
CA CYS A 159 -9.41 4.33 -18.95
C CYS A 159 -9.91 5.31 -17.88
N GLU A 160 -11.16 5.78 -17.99
CA GLU A 160 -11.80 6.66 -17.01
C GLU A 160 -12.04 5.96 -15.66
N GLU A 161 -12.57 4.73 -15.66
CA GLU A 161 -12.81 3.98 -14.42
C GLU A 161 -11.50 3.53 -13.76
N ILE A 162 -10.46 3.19 -14.53
CA ILE A 162 -9.09 2.99 -14.00
C ILE A 162 -8.60 4.29 -13.34
N ASN A 163 -8.78 5.47 -13.97
CA ASN A 163 -8.37 6.72 -13.34
C ASN A 163 -9.12 6.97 -12.02
N LYS A 164 -10.44 6.79 -12.03
CA LYS A 164 -11.34 7.00 -10.89
C LYS A 164 -11.05 6.07 -9.71
N THR A 165 -10.90 4.78 -9.95
CA THR A 165 -10.59 3.76 -8.91
C THR A 165 -9.18 3.91 -8.34
N THR A 166 -8.24 4.50 -9.10
CA THR A 166 -6.82 4.61 -8.70
C THR A 166 -6.41 5.99 -8.19
N LYS A 167 -7.36 6.92 -7.94
CA LYS A 167 -7.09 8.29 -7.41
C LYS A 167 -6.27 8.35 -6.13
N ALA A 168 -6.34 7.33 -5.27
CA ALA A 168 -5.52 7.27 -4.05
C ALA A 168 -4.03 6.93 -4.29
N GLN A 169 -3.63 6.76 -5.57
CA GLN A 169 -2.27 6.52 -6.05
C GLN A 169 -1.49 5.49 -5.21
N SER A 170 -0.38 5.88 -4.57
CA SER A 170 0.47 4.98 -3.78
C SER A 170 -0.21 4.36 -2.56
N ASN A 171 -1.40 4.82 -2.17
CA ASN A 171 -2.22 4.21 -1.12
C ASN A 171 -3.21 3.16 -1.67
N SER A 172 -3.37 3.07 -3.00
CA SER A 172 -4.20 2.06 -3.66
C SER A 172 -3.37 0.88 -4.16
N LYS A 173 -3.74 -0.34 -3.76
CA LYS A 173 -3.17 -1.57 -4.35
C LYS A 173 -3.52 -1.69 -5.84
N GLU A 174 -4.71 -1.22 -6.22
CA GLU A 174 -5.19 -1.25 -7.60
C GLU A 174 -4.33 -0.38 -8.51
N TRP A 175 -3.89 0.79 -8.03
CA TRP A 175 -2.95 1.63 -8.77
C TRP A 175 -1.61 0.91 -9.06
N PHE A 176 -1.10 0.09 -8.13
CA PHE A 176 0.06 -0.75 -8.41
C PHE A 176 -0.26 -1.91 -9.36
N HIS A 177 -1.46 -2.49 -9.28
CA HIS A 177 -1.91 -3.56 -10.19
C HIS A 177 -2.00 -3.04 -11.62
N GLN A 178 -2.72 -1.94 -11.87
CA GLN A 178 -2.87 -1.33 -13.20
C GLN A 178 -1.55 -0.82 -13.80
N ARG A 179 -0.59 -0.41 -12.98
CA ARG A 179 0.75 -0.01 -13.43
C ARG A 179 1.65 -1.18 -13.81
N ALA A 180 1.34 -2.41 -13.40
CA ALA A 180 2.17 -3.57 -13.70
C ALA A 180 2.21 -3.80 -15.23
N GLY A 181 3.42 -3.92 -15.78
CA GLY A 181 3.66 -4.09 -17.22
C GLY A 181 3.61 -2.80 -18.05
N ARG A 182 3.07 -1.69 -17.54
CA ARG A 182 3.00 -0.40 -18.27
C ARG A 182 4.26 0.44 -18.05
N ILE A 183 4.76 1.07 -19.12
CA ILE A 183 5.84 2.05 -19.09
C ILE A 183 5.30 3.35 -18.51
N THR A 184 5.51 3.55 -17.21
CA THR A 184 5.03 4.75 -16.52
C THR A 184 5.96 5.95 -16.70
N ALA A 185 5.44 7.17 -16.63
CA ALA A 185 6.21 8.41 -16.82
C ALA A 185 7.50 8.48 -15.98
N SER A 186 7.47 8.03 -14.72
CA SER A 186 8.64 7.97 -13.82
C SER A 186 9.67 6.88 -14.17
N LYS A 187 9.40 6.04 -15.18
CA LYS A 187 10.29 5.00 -15.72
C LYS A 187 10.64 5.22 -17.19
N LEU A 188 9.89 6.05 -17.92
CA LEU A 188 10.10 6.31 -19.35
C LEU A 188 11.55 6.70 -19.67
N LYS A 189 12.16 7.59 -18.88
CA LYS A 189 13.57 8.00 -19.04
C LYS A 189 14.56 6.84 -18.88
N ASP A 190 14.29 5.90 -17.99
CA ASP A 190 15.14 4.73 -17.78
C ASP A 190 15.00 3.76 -18.96
N VAL A 191 13.76 3.59 -19.48
CA VAL A 191 13.47 2.78 -20.68
C VAL A 191 14.14 3.36 -21.93
N CYS A 192 14.07 4.68 -22.15
CA CYS A 192 14.75 5.32 -23.28
C CYS A 192 16.30 5.27 -23.21
N ARG A 193 16.87 4.84 -22.07
CA ARG A 193 18.33 4.75 -21.85
C ARG A 193 18.86 3.32 -21.79
N THR A 194 18.00 2.31 -21.68
CA THR A 194 18.43 0.90 -21.69
C THR A 194 18.72 0.45 -23.13
N SER A 195 19.58 -0.55 -23.30
CA SER A 195 19.71 -1.21 -24.61
C SER A 195 18.40 -1.92 -24.95
N LEU A 196 17.95 -1.82 -26.21
CA LEU A 196 16.83 -2.60 -26.72
C LEU A 196 17.18 -4.09 -26.81
N SER A 197 18.38 -4.44 -27.29
CA SER A 197 18.83 -5.83 -27.43
C SER A 197 19.21 -6.52 -26.13
N ASN A 198 19.47 -5.75 -25.07
CA ASN A 198 19.80 -6.25 -23.74
C ASN A 198 19.23 -5.31 -22.65
N PRO A 199 17.92 -5.33 -22.43
CA PRO A 199 17.26 -4.44 -21.49
C PRO A 199 17.63 -4.78 -20.05
N SER A 200 17.75 -3.74 -19.20
CA SER A 200 18.09 -3.92 -17.80
C SER A 200 17.04 -4.77 -17.07
N LEU A 201 17.45 -5.96 -16.61
CA LEU A 201 16.59 -6.88 -15.86
C LEU A 201 16.01 -6.24 -14.58
N SER A 202 16.73 -5.31 -13.95
CA SER A 202 16.20 -4.59 -12.77
C SER A 202 15.10 -3.60 -13.15
N LEU A 203 15.20 -2.95 -14.32
CA LEU A 203 14.16 -2.07 -14.85
C LEU A 203 12.91 -2.87 -15.26
N ILE A 204 13.08 -3.98 -15.97
CA ILE A 204 11.97 -4.89 -16.31
C ILE A 204 11.23 -5.34 -15.05
N LYS A 205 11.96 -5.81 -14.03
CA LYS A 205 11.37 -6.23 -12.75
C LYS A 205 10.63 -5.10 -12.03
N GLN A 206 11.11 -3.85 -12.13
CA GLN A 206 10.41 -2.67 -11.59
C GLN A 206 9.10 -2.35 -12.34
N ILE A 207 9.07 -2.56 -13.65
CA ILE A 207 7.88 -2.34 -14.49
C ILE A 207 6.84 -3.45 -14.26
N CYS A 208 7.27 -4.72 -14.25
CA CYS A 208 6.36 -5.87 -14.08
C CYS A 208 5.86 -6.04 -12.64
N TYR A 209 6.62 -5.62 -11.62
CA TYR A 209 6.28 -5.85 -10.21
C TYR A 209 6.39 -4.57 -9.34
N PRO A 210 5.70 -3.47 -9.68
CA PRO A 210 5.92 -2.16 -9.07
C PRO A 210 5.71 -2.16 -7.54
N LEU A 211 4.79 -2.98 -7.03
CA LEU A 211 4.55 -3.16 -5.59
C LEU A 211 5.77 -3.73 -4.84
N LYS A 212 6.53 -4.66 -5.47
CA LYS A 212 7.72 -5.31 -4.89
C LYS A 212 8.94 -4.37 -4.88
N PHE A 213 8.96 -3.36 -5.74
CA PHE A 213 10.07 -2.41 -5.88
C PHE A 213 9.70 -1.00 -5.38
N THR A 214 8.84 -0.93 -4.36
CA THR A 214 8.50 0.34 -3.69
C THR A 214 9.72 0.92 -2.98
N PHE A 215 10.21 2.05 -3.48
CA PHE A 215 11.36 2.76 -2.90
C PHE A 215 10.91 3.66 -1.75
N LYS A 216 11.56 3.55 -0.58
CA LYS A 216 11.36 4.44 0.56
C LYS A 216 12.69 5.08 0.94
N SER A 217 12.70 6.40 1.04
CA SER A 217 13.84 7.20 1.51
C SER A 217 13.34 8.45 2.22
N LYS A 218 14.19 9.07 3.05
CA LYS A 218 13.87 10.36 3.70
C LYS A 218 13.45 11.45 2.70
N THR A 219 14.07 11.46 1.51
CA THR A 219 13.72 12.40 0.43
C THR A 219 12.34 12.12 -0.16
N THR A 220 11.98 10.84 -0.33
CA THR A 220 10.66 10.42 -0.84
C THR A 220 9.56 10.69 0.19
N GLU A 221 9.82 10.38 1.46
CA GLU A 221 8.94 10.65 2.60
C GLU A 221 8.71 12.16 2.79
N TRP A 222 9.79 12.96 2.72
CA TRP A 222 9.68 14.42 2.70
C TRP A 222 8.79 14.93 1.57
N GLY A 223 8.94 14.35 0.36
CA GLY A 223 8.09 14.64 -0.79
C GLY A 223 6.62 14.45 -0.47
N ILE A 224 6.24 13.23 -0.10
CA ILE A 224 4.86 12.82 0.22
C ILE A 224 4.24 13.70 1.32
N ILE A 225 5.01 14.08 2.34
CA ILE A 225 4.52 14.92 3.45
C ILE A 225 4.21 16.36 3.00
N HIS A 226 5.02 16.92 2.09
CA HIS A 226 4.93 18.35 1.71
C HIS A 226 4.17 18.62 0.41
N GLU A 227 3.87 17.58 -0.36
CA GLU A 227 3.16 17.66 -1.64
C GLU A 227 1.85 18.44 -1.55
N LYS A 228 0.99 18.12 -0.56
CA LYS A 228 -0.28 18.81 -0.33
C LYS A 228 -0.08 20.30 -0.02
N ASN A 229 0.89 20.64 0.82
CA ASN A 229 1.20 22.03 1.15
C ASN A 229 1.68 22.82 -0.09
N ALA A 230 2.41 22.16 -1.00
CA ALA A 230 2.85 22.76 -2.25
C ALA A 230 1.70 22.94 -3.26
N LEU A 231 0.75 21.98 -3.33
CA LEU A 231 -0.47 22.11 -4.12
C LEU A 231 -1.38 23.24 -3.60
N GLU A 232 -1.54 23.37 -2.29
CA GLU A 232 -2.27 24.48 -1.66
C GLU A 232 -1.61 25.84 -1.94
N ALA A 233 -0.28 25.92 -1.81
CA ALA A 233 0.47 27.13 -2.14
C ALA A 233 0.33 27.50 -3.64
N TYR A 234 0.45 26.53 -4.54
CA TYR A 234 0.20 26.72 -5.97
C TYR A 234 -1.23 27.24 -6.22
N LYS A 235 -2.24 26.63 -5.62
CA LYS A 235 -3.65 27.05 -5.78
C LYS A 235 -3.84 28.50 -5.35
N ASN A 236 -3.35 28.87 -4.16
CA ASN A 236 -3.50 30.21 -3.60
C ASN A 236 -2.82 31.28 -4.45
N GLU A 237 -1.63 31.00 -4.99
CA GLU A 237 -0.92 31.91 -5.90
C GLU A 237 -1.65 32.06 -7.24
N GLN A 238 -2.07 30.94 -7.84
CA GLN A 238 -2.68 30.95 -9.17
C GLN A 238 -4.10 31.51 -9.19
N THR A 239 -4.89 31.37 -8.12
CA THR A 239 -6.25 31.96 -8.04
C THR A 239 -6.28 33.50 -8.19
N VAL A 240 -5.14 34.19 -8.07
CA VAL A 240 -5.04 35.64 -8.33
C VAL A 240 -5.12 35.95 -9.83
N SER A 241 -4.70 35.03 -10.70
CA SER A 241 -4.61 35.21 -12.16
C SER A 241 -5.54 34.29 -12.97
N HIS A 242 -6.28 33.39 -12.30
CA HIS A 242 -7.03 32.31 -12.95
C HIS A 242 -8.43 32.12 -12.34
N ASP A 243 -9.46 32.27 -13.18
CA ASP A 243 -10.88 32.17 -12.79
C ASP A 243 -11.32 30.73 -12.46
N ASN A 244 -11.99 30.57 -11.31
CA ASN A 244 -12.55 29.31 -10.81
C ASN A 244 -11.53 28.15 -10.75
N LEU A 245 -10.26 28.44 -10.43
CA LEU A 245 -9.21 27.42 -10.42
C LEU A 245 -9.47 26.31 -9.38
N SER A 246 -9.67 25.08 -9.86
CA SER A 246 -9.76 23.87 -9.03
C SER A 246 -8.50 23.02 -9.14
N LEU A 247 -8.24 22.25 -8.07
CA LEU A 247 -7.29 21.15 -8.08
C LEU A 247 -8.07 19.90 -7.66
N ASP A 248 -7.97 18.84 -8.46
CA ASP A 248 -8.64 17.57 -8.20
C ASP A 248 -7.62 16.42 -8.13
N ASP A 249 -7.86 15.46 -7.22
CA ASP A 249 -7.12 14.20 -7.17
C ASP A 249 -7.30 13.41 -8.47
N ILE A 250 -6.20 12.91 -9.02
CA ILE A 250 -6.12 12.18 -10.28
C ILE A 250 -5.43 10.82 -10.09
N GLY A 251 -5.95 9.78 -10.73
CA GLY A 251 -5.37 8.43 -10.66
C GLY A 251 -4.36 8.16 -11.77
N LEU A 252 -4.32 6.91 -12.22
CA LEU A 252 -3.56 6.51 -13.40
C LEU A 252 -4.28 7.00 -14.67
N CYS A 253 -3.64 7.89 -15.41
CA CYS A 253 -4.01 8.28 -16.77
C CYS A 253 -3.41 7.27 -17.75
N ILE A 254 -4.25 6.72 -18.62
CA ILE A 254 -3.89 5.82 -19.72
C ILE A 254 -4.54 6.38 -20.98
N THR A 255 -3.89 6.23 -22.13
CA THR A 255 -4.46 6.56 -23.44
C THR A 255 -4.89 5.25 -24.13
N PRO A 256 -6.13 5.13 -24.64
CA PRO A 256 -6.65 3.92 -25.31
C PRO A 256 -5.69 3.28 -26.34
N ASP A 257 -5.17 4.08 -27.27
CA ASP A 257 -4.27 3.63 -28.35
C ASP A 257 -2.83 3.35 -27.90
N LEU A 258 -2.48 3.77 -26.70
CA LEU A 258 -1.12 3.73 -26.13
C LEU A 258 -1.17 3.15 -24.71
N SER A 259 -1.98 2.10 -24.52
CA SER A 259 -2.28 1.55 -23.19
C SER A 259 -1.05 0.99 -22.46
N GLN A 260 0.02 0.66 -23.19
CA GLN A 260 1.32 0.27 -22.66
C GLN A 260 2.05 1.43 -21.94
N PHE A 261 1.56 2.67 -22.05
CA PHE A 261 2.06 3.83 -21.31
C PHE A 261 1.05 4.29 -20.25
N GLY A 262 1.56 4.97 -19.22
CA GLY A 262 0.69 5.60 -18.22
C GLY A 262 1.37 6.68 -17.38
N ALA A 263 0.58 7.61 -16.86
CA ALA A 263 1.05 8.68 -15.98
C ALA A 263 0.15 8.82 -14.77
N SER A 264 0.68 9.35 -13.67
CA SER A 264 -0.13 9.79 -12.52
C SER A 264 0.44 11.13 -12.10
N PRO A 265 -0.12 12.25 -12.60
CA PRO A 265 0.27 13.57 -12.15
C PRO A 265 -0.04 13.76 -10.65
N ASP A 266 0.60 14.72 -10.02
CA ASP A 266 0.38 14.98 -8.59
C ASP A 266 -0.97 15.67 -8.35
N ALA A 267 -1.48 16.45 -9.32
CA ALA A 267 -2.87 16.89 -9.36
C ALA A 267 -3.38 17.19 -10.80
N LYS A 268 -4.71 17.16 -10.98
CA LYS A 268 -5.39 17.78 -12.12
C LYS A 268 -5.70 19.24 -11.78
N VAL A 269 -5.45 20.17 -12.70
CA VAL A 269 -5.89 21.57 -12.57
C VAL A 269 -6.97 21.87 -13.60
N ASN A 270 -8.01 22.62 -13.22
CA ASN A 270 -9.00 23.14 -14.16
C ASN A 270 -9.15 24.65 -13.91
N CYS A 271 -9.09 25.47 -14.97
CA CYS A 271 -9.48 26.89 -14.97
C CYS A 271 -10.58 27.13 -15.99
N SER A 272 -11.56 28.00 -15.71
CA SER A 272 -12.49 28.48 -16.74
C SER A 272 -11.77 29.23 -17.87
N CYS A 273 -10.62 29.84 -17.56
CA CYS A 273 -9.80 30.66 -18.43
C CYS A 273 -8.85 29.88 -19.37
N CYS A 274 -8.30 28.76 -18.90
CA CYS A 274 -7.23 28.00 -19.59
C CYS A 274 -7.60 26.55 -19.88
N GLY A 275 -8.77 26.09 -19.42
CA GLY A 275 -9.18 24.68 -19.52
C GLY A 275 -8.47 23.79 -18.49
N THR A 276 -8.26 22.54 -18.88
CA THR A 276 -7.70 21.47 -18.03
C THR A 276 -6.20 21.31 -18.26
N GLY A 277 -5.44 21.12 -17.18
CA GLY A 277 -4.02 20.76 -17.20
C GLY A 277 -3.66 19.79 -16.07
N CYS A 278 -2.36 19.56 -15.90
CA CYS A 278 -1.80 18.75 -14.83
C CYS A 278 -0.72 19.53 -14.05
N VAL A 279 -0.51 19.13 -12.80
CA VAL A 279 0.51 19.70 -11.91
C VAL A 279 1.48 18.59 -11.51
N GLU A 280 2.78 18.88 -11.61
CA GLU A 280 3.89 18.04 -11.15
C GLU A 280 4.65 18.84 -10.08
N VAL A 281 4.61 18.35 -8.85
CA VAL A 281 5.16 18.98 -7.64
C VAL A 281 6.54 18.41 -7.33
N LYS A 282 7.48 19.25 -6.91
CA LYS A 282 8.78 18.79 -6.41
C LYS A 282 9.12 19.50 -5.11
N CYS A 283 9.24 18.71 -4.04
CA CYS A 283 9.61 19.16 -2.70
C CYS A 283 11.05 18.72 -2.39
N PRO A 284 12.08 19.53 -2.71
CA PRO A 284 13.48 19.10 -2.65
C PRO A 284 14.02 19.09 -1.22
N TYR A 285 14.11 17.90 -0.62
CA TYR A 285 14.58 17.65 0.76
C TYR A 285 15.89 18.37 1.12
N LEU A 286 16.87 18.41 0.21
CA LEU A 286 18.17 19.07 0.45
C LEU A 286 18.06 20.59 0.64
N LEU A 287 16.94 21.20 0.24
CA LEU A 287 16.73 22.65 0.29
C LEU A 287 15.78 23.08 1.42
N GLN A 288 15.33 22.15 2.27
CA GLN A 288 14.35 22.41 3.34
C GLN A 288 14.72 23.55 4.33
N ASN A 289 16.02 23.84 4.48
CA ASN A 289 16.58 24.79 5.44
C ASN A 289 17.27 26.00 4.78
N ILE A 290 17.09 26.23 3.48
CA ILE A 290 17.64 27.38 2.76
C ILE A 290 16.53 28.26 2.20
N THR A 291 16.77 29.57 2.17
CA THR A 291 15.87 30.51 1.50
C THR A 291 16.02 30.44 -0.01
N ILE A 292 15.01 30.92 -0.75
CA ILE A 292 15.05 30.94 -2.22
C ILE A 292 16.24 31.79 -2.72
N GLU A 293 16.61 32.89 -2.04
CA GLU A 293 17.77 33.68 -2.49
C GLU A 293 19.07 32.90 -2.33
N LYS A 294 19.23 32.13 -1.24
CA LYS A 294 20.40 31.26 -1.02
C LYS A 294 20.42 30.09 -1.99
N PHE A 295 19.26 29.54 -2.35
CA PHE A 295 19.17 28.51 -3.38
C PHE A 295 19.57 29.03 -4.75
N ALA A 296 19.16 30.26 -5.11
CA ALA A 296 19.55 30.90 -6.36
C ALA A 296 21.05 31.25 -6.44
N ASP A 297 21.77 31.32 -5.31
CA ASP A 297 23.24 31.51 -5.30
C ASP A 297 24.04 30.19 -5.46
N LEU A 298 23.39 29.02 -5.45
CA LEU A 298 24.09 27.75 -5.64
C LEU A 298 24.48 27.55 -7.11
N LYS A 299 25.72 27.08 -7.36
CA LYS A 299 26.20 26.74 -8.71
C LYS A 299 25.38 25.66 -9.43
N THR A 300 24.60 24.88 -8.68
CA THR A 300 23.69 23.83 -9.20
C THR A 300 22.26 24.34 -9.41
N SER A 301 22.00 25.62 -9.18
CA SER A 301 20.68 26.23 -9.34
C SER A 301 20.41 26.60 -10.79
N CYS A 302 19.15 26.51 -11.20
CA CYS A 302 18.65 27.01 -12.49
C CYS A 302 17.93 28.37 -12.35
N LEU A 303 17.85 28.94 -11.14
CA LEU A 303 17.18 30.22 -10.90
C LEU A 303 18.09 31.40 -11.25
N LEU A 304 17.53 32.40 -11.93
CA LEU A 304 18.21 33.66 -12.23
C LEU A 304 17.65 34.78 -11.34
N LYS A 305 18.53 35.49 -10.63
CA LYS A 305 18.15 36.69 -9.87
C LYS A 305 17.94 37.88 -10.80
N THR A 306 16.70 38.11 -11.22
CA THR A 306 16.30 39.38 -11.83
C THR A 306 16.25 40.46 -10.76
N LYS A 307 16.83 41.64 -11.03
CA LYS A 307 16.52 42.84 -10.25
C LYS A 307 15.10 43.26 -10.62
N ASN A 308 14.21 43.38 -9.64
CA ASN A 308 12.90 43.99 -9.87
C ASN A 308 13.09 45.40 -10.46
N LYS A 309 12.28 45.71 -11.47
CA LYS A 309 12.11 47.08 -11.98
C LYS A 309 11.20 47.87 -11.05
#